data_AF-A0A3A8WKE1-F1
#
_entry.id   AF-A0A3A8WKE1-F1
#
_cell.length_a   1.000
_cell.length_b   1.000
_cell.length_c   1.000
_cell.angle_alpha   90.00
_cell.angle_beta   90.00
_cell.angle_gamma   90.00
#
_symmetry.space_group_name_H-M   'P 1'
#
loop_
_entity.id
_entity.type
_entity.pdbx_description
1 polymer ?
#
loop_
_entity_poly.entity_id
_entity_poly.type
_entity_poly.pdbx_seq_one_letter_code
_entity_poly.pdbx_strand_id
1 'polypeptide(L)'
;MKTALCMNCMNVTHDSKPGDFANDCFMVRDIADILMELKIEATIVNIGFYCGEQEEKEAMLRKICSGMHSVNGGGEIVICTSAFVSTVEFPSDKWYDPNVPLSNGKTEGRKAIPFDDILDRESEMLEKIGFVSINDFVGYKTRKAFIYLNDIGKKVLTFSID
;
A
#
# COMPACT_ATOMS: atom_id res chain seq x y z
N MET A 1 -2.51 0.40 -21.86
CA MET A 1 -1.48 1.08 -21.04
C MET A 1 -0.42 0.03 -20.67
N LYS A 2 0.88 0.34 -20.54
CA LYS A 2 1.86 -0.67 -20.07
C LYS A 2 1.77 -0.79 -18.56
N THR A 3 1.66 -2.01 -18.08
CA THR A 3 1.62 -2.32 -16.65
C THR A 3 2.99 -2.12 -16.00
N ALA A 4 3.02 -1.48 -14.83
CA ALA A 4 4.25 -1.19 -14.09
C ALA A 4 4.06 -1.44 -12.58
N LEU A 5 5.17 -1.75 -11.91
CA LEU A 5 5.22 -2.15 -10.49
C LEU A 5 6.47 -1.55 -9.85
N CYS A 6 6.33 -1.02 -8.64
CA CYS A 6 7.45 -0.71 -7.75
C CYS A 6 7.21 -1.41 -6.41
N MET A 7 8.23 -2.09 -5.92
CA MET A 7 8.18 -2.86 -4.68
C MET A 7 9.48 -2.64 -3.91
N ASN A 8 9.35 -2.38 -2.61
CA ASN A 8 10.47 -2.22 -1.69
C ASN A 8 10.39 -3.32 -0.64
N CYS A 9 11.55 -3.88 -0.29
CA CYS A 9 11.67 -4.91 0.74
C CYS A 9 12.53 -4.38 1.89
N MET A 10 12.01 -4.44 3.11
CA MET A 10 12.68 -3.94 4.31
C MET A 10 12.69 -5.04 5.35
N ASN A 11 13.85 -5.29 5.95
CA ASN A 11 13.99 -6.34 6.96
C ASN A 11 13.87 -5.72 8.35
N VAL A 12 12.97 -6.26 9.16
CA VAL A 12 12.91 -6.05 10.60
C VAL A 12 13.66 -7.21 11.25
N THR A 13 14.67 -6.90 12.05
CA THR A 13 15.48 -7.87 12.81
C THR A 13 15.46 -7.52 14.29
N HIS A 14 15.98 -8.39 15.15
CA HIS A 14 16.13 -8.11 16.59
C HIS A 14 16.97 -6.85 16.90
N ASP A 15 17.83 -6.42 15.98
CA ASP A 15 18.66 -5.23 16.11
C ASP A 15 18.01 -3.95 15.55
N SER A 16 16.87 -4.09 14.87
CA SER A 16 16.15 -2.96 14.28
C SER A 16 15.68 -1.96 15.32
N LYS A 17 15.68 -0.68 14.95
CA LYS A 17 15.23 0.44 15.77
C LYS A 17 14.28 1.32 14.97
N PRO A 18 13.38 2.07 15.62
CA PRO A 18 12.45 2.98 14.91
C PRO A 18 13.12 3.95 13.92
N GLY A 19 14.36 4.37 14.20
CA GLY A 19 15.13 5.24 13.31
C GLY A 19 15.55 4.60 11.98
N ASP A 20 15.59 3.27 11.88
CA ASP A 20 16.05 2.56 10.68
C ASP A 20 15.06 2.71 9.51
N PHE A 21 13.78 2.96 9.82
CA PHE A 21 12.69 3.12 8.85
C PHE A 21 12.28 4.59 8.63
N ALA A 22 13.07 5.56 9.12
CA ALA A 22 12.72 6.98 9.10
C ALA A 22 12.50 7.55 7.69
N ASN A 23 13.09 6.92 6.66
CA ASN A 23 12.94 7.33 5.26
C ASN A 23 11.81 6.59 4.52
N ASP A 24 11.18 5.59 5.13
CA ASP A 24 10.09 4.82 4.53
C ASP A 24 8.74 5.53 4.65
N CYS A 25 7.70 5.03 3.99
CA CYS A 25 6.35 5.59 4.15
C CYS A 25 5.76 5.27 5.53
N PHE A 26 4.78 6.06 5.98
CA PHE A 26 4.14 5.89 7.30
C PHE A 26 3.67 4.45 7.55
N MET A 27 2.95 3.86 6.58
CA MET A 27 2.51 2.46 6.66
C MET A 27 3.63 1.47 6.97
N VAL A 28 4.81 1.64 6.37
CA VAL A 28 5.95 0.74 6.63
C VAL A 28 6.48 0.93 8.04
N ARG A 29 6.56 2.18 8.52
CA ARG A 29 7.02 2.49 9.88
C ARG A 29 6.08 1.91 10.91
N ASP A 30 4.77 2.12 10.73
CA ASP A 30 3.75 1.61 11.64
C ASP A 30 3.78 0.08 11.72
N ILE A 31 3.93 -0.60 10.58
CA ILE A 31 4.08 -2.07 10.54
C ILE A 31 5.39 -2.50 11.21
N ALA A 32 6.50 -1.81 10.95
CA ALA A 32 7.80 -2.14 11.53
C ALA A 32 7.80 -1.97 13.06
N ASP A 33 7.20 -0.91 13.57
CA ASP A 33 7.05 -0.64 15.00
C ASP A 33 6.27 -1.77 15.69
N ILE A 34 5.16 -2.21 15.09
CA ILE A 34 4.38 -3.36 15.59
C ILE A 34 5.22 -4.65 15.57
N LEU A 35 5.95 -4.93 14.49
CA LEU A 35 6.80 -6.13 14.39
C LEU A 35 7.92 -6.13 15.44
N MET A 36 8.53 -4.97 15.70
CA MET A 36 9.54 -4.81 16.75
C MET A 36 8.95 -5.03 18.15
N GLU A 37 7.75 -4.51 18.42
CA GLU A 37 7.07 -4.70 19.71
C GLU A 37 6.68 -6.18 19.93
N LEU A 38 6.21 -6.85 18.88
CA LEU A 38 5.93 -8.28 18.87
C LEU A 38 7.19 -9.16 18.89
N LYS A 39 8.38 -8.57 18.73
CA LYS A 39 9.68 -9.27 18.62
C LYS A 39 9.70 -10.29 17.48
N ILE A 40 9.14 -9.89 16.33
CA ILE A 40 9.06 -10.70 15.12
C ILE A 40 10.10 -10.20 14.10
N GLU A 41 10.97 -11.09 13.65
CA GLU A 41 11.83 -10.82 12.49
C GLU A 41 11.07 -11.14 11.20
N ALA A 42 10.87 -10.13 10.37
CA ALA A 42 10.13 -10.30 9.12
C ALA A 42 10.62 -9.35 8.02
N THR A 43 10.40 -9.73 6.77
CA THR A 43 10.54 -8.84 5.63
C THR A 43 9.21 -8.17 5.32
N ILE A 44 9.16 -6.84 5.42
CA ILE A 44 8.06 -6.03 4.92
C ILE A 44 8.24 -5.86 3.41
N VAL A 45 7.27 -6.33 2.64
CA VAL A 45 7.16 -6.14 1.20
C VAL A 45 6.11 -5.06 0.96
N ASN A 46 6.58 -3.84 0.68
CA ASN A 46 5.73 -2.71 0.36
C ASN A 46 5.56 -2.59 -1.16
N ILE A 47 4.35 -2.82 -1.65
CA ILE A 47 3.97 -2.58 -3.04
C ILE A 47 3.63 -1.08 -3.19
N GLY A 48 4.65 -0.25 -3.37
CA GLY A 48 4.50 1.20 -3.33
C GLY A 48 3.80 1.81 -4.55
N PHE A 49 3.82 1.11 -5.69
CA PHE A 49 3.17 1.57 -6.92
C PHE A 49 2.81 0.39 -7.82
N TYR A 50 1.60 0.41 -8.36
CA TYR A 50 1.14 -0.50 -9.41
C TYR A 50 0.19 0.26 -10.34
N CYS A 51 0.34 0.09 -11.65
CA CYS A 51 -0.55 0.70 -12.64
C CYS A 51 -0.78 -0.24 -13.82
N GLY A 52 -1.85 -0.01 -14.56
CA GLY A 52 -2.32 -0.90 -15.63
C GLY A 52 -3.84 -0.96 -15.66
N GLU A 53 -4.36 -1.78 -16.56
CA GLU A 53 -5.79 -2.12 -16.57
C GLU A 53 -6.15 -2.89 -15.29
N GLN A 54 -7.42 -2.80 -14.84
CA GLN A 54 -7.83 -3.36 -13.55
C GLN A 54 -7.53 -4.86 -13.42
N GLU A 55 -7.82 -5.63 -14.46
CA GLU A 55 -7.57 -7.08 -14.50
C GLU A 55 -6.07 -7.41 -14.44
N GLU A 56 -5.22 -6.60 -15.09
CA GLU A 56 -3.77 -6.78 -15.08
C GLU A 56 -3.17 -6.47 -13.70
N LYS A 57 -3.66 -5.41 -13.04
CA LYS A 57 -3.30 -5.07 -11.66
C LYS A 57 -3.71 -6.20 -10.71
N GLU A 58 -4.95 -6.68 -10.80
CA GLU A 58 -5.45 -7.77 -9.97
C GLU A 58 -4.60 -9.03 -10.15
N ALA A 59 -4.34 -9.45 -11.40
CA ALA A 59 -3.56 -10.64 -11.70
C ALA A 59 -2.11 -10.53 -11.18
N MET A 60 -1.49 -9.36 -11.32
CA MET A 60 -0.15 -9.10 -10.80
C MET A 60 -0.11 -9.22 -9.27
N LEU A 61 -1.01 -8.54 -8.57
CA LEU A 61 -1.07 -8.54 -7.11
C LEU A 61 -1.33 -9.94 -6.57
N ARG A 62 -2.24 -10.71 -7.20
CA ARG A 62 -2.45 -12.14 -6.88
C ARG A 62 -1.16 -12.95 -7.01
N LYS A 63 -0.44 -12.77 -8.12
CA LYS A 63 0.82 -13.49 -8.38
C LYS A 63 1.89 -13.16 -7.34
N ILE A 64 1.98 -11.90 -6.90
CA ILE A 64 2.90 -11.50 -5.81
C ILE A 64 2.49 -12.21 -4.51
N CYS A 65 1.22 -12.09 -4.12
CA CYS A 65 0.73 -12.65 -2.86
C CYS A 65 0.82 -14.19 -2.80
N SER A 66 0.61 -14.87 -3.93
CA SER A 66 0.77 -16.33 -4.03
C SER A 66 2.22 -16.79 -4.25
N GLY A 67 3.10 -15.89 -4.67
CA GLY A 67 4.51 -16.21 -4.91
C GLY A 67 5.37 -16.01 -3.68
N MET A 68 4.97 -15.07 -2.80
CA MET A 68 5.73 -14.66 -1.63
C MET A 68 5.24 -15.39 -0.37
N HIS A 69 5.55 -16.68 -0.30
CA HIS A 69 5.33 -17.50 0.90
C HIS A 69 6.57 -17.58 1.80
N SER A 70 7.75 -17.28 1.26
CA SER A 70 9.02 -17.22 1.99
C SER A 70 10.08 -16.55 1.10
N VAL A 71 10.88 -15.64 1.64
CA VAL A 71 12.10 -15.17 0.96
C VAL A 71 13.14 -16.29 1.10
N ASN A 72 14.00 -16.50 0.10
CA ASN A 72 15.08 -17.50 0.15
C ASN A 72 15.79 -17.44 1.52
N GLY A 73 15.58 -18.45 2.37
CA GLY A 73 16.06 -18.47 3.77
C GLY A 73 14.99 -18.65 4.85
N GLY A 74 13.69 -18.66 4.51
CA GLY A 74 12.62 -19.05 5.44
C GLY A 74 12.10 -17.95 6.38
N GLY A 75 12.35 -16.68 6.06
CA GLY A 75 11.87 -15.54 6.84
C GLY A 75 10.36 -15.32 6.74
N GLU A 76 9.76 -14.86 7.84
CA GLU A 76 8.39 -14.37 7.93
C GLU A 76 8.22 -13.14 7.00
N ILE A 77 7.09 -13.01 6.30
CA ILE A 77 6.83 -11.91 5.36
C ILE A 77 5.57 -11.17 5.78
N VAL A 78 5.58 -9.85 5.69
CA VAL A 78 4.37 -9.01 5.68
C VAL A 78 4.27 -8.34 4.33
N ILE A 79 3.12 -8.41 3.67
CA ILE A 79 2.88 -7.71 2.39
C ILE A 79 1.91 -6.57 2.66
N CYS A 80 2.27 -5.36 2.26
CA CYS A 80 1.43 -4.18 2.40
C CYS A 80 1.40 -3.36 1.12
N THR A 81 0.33 -2.60 0.94
CA THR A 81 0.10 -1.73 -0.22
C THR A 81 -0.90 -0.64 0.14
N SER A 82 -1.18 0.26 -0.80
CA SER A 82 -2.28 1.22 -0.65
C SER A 82 -3.18 1.23 -1.87
N ALA A 83 -4.47 1.52 -1.66
CA ALA A 83 -5.33 2.04 -2.70
C ALA A 83 -5.00 3.53 -2.90
N PHE A 84 -4.78 3.95 -4.15
CA PHE A 84 -4.41 5.32 -4.47
C PHE A 84 -4.87 5.71 -5.88
N VAL A 85 -5.07 7.01 -6.08
CA VAL A 85 -5.28 7.58 -7.43
C VAL A 85 -3.94 7.64 -8.16
N SER A 86 -3.82 6.89 -9.26
CA SER A 86 -2.61 6.89 -10.09
C SER A 86 -2.57 8.09 -11.04
N THR A 87 -1.44 8.80 -11.07
CA THR A 87 -1.19 9.88 -12.03
C THR A 87 -1.03 9.38 -13.47
N VAL A 88 -0.87 8.07 -13.66
CA VAL A 88 -0.84 7.44 -14.99
C VAL A 88 -2.26 7.32 -15.56
N GLU A 89 -3.23 6.92 -14.73
CA GLU A 89 -4.64 6.83 -15.11
C GLU A 89 -5.28 8.23 -15.19
N PHE A 90 -4.88 9.12 -14.28
CA PHE A 90 -5.38 10.49 -14.16
C PHE A 90 -4.27 11.52 -14.35
N PRO A 91 -3.83 11.76 -15.60
CA PRO A 91 -2.75 12.71 -15.87
C PRO A 91 -3.20 14.16 -15.62
N SER A 92 -2.28 14.96 -15.10
CA SER A 92 -2.56 16.32 -14.58
C SER A 92 -2.86 17.38 -15.66
N ASP A 93 -2.71 17.03 -16.93
CA ASP A 93 -3.11 17.85 -18.08
C ASP A 93 -4.63 17.77 -18.34
N LYS A 94 -5.25 16.62 -18.01
CA LYS A 94 -6.68 16.34 -18.20
C LYS A 94 -7.49 16.37 -16.91
N TRP A 95 -6.83 16.15 -15.78
CA TRP A 95 -7.46 15.99 -14.48
C TRP A 95 -6.86 16.94 -13.44
N TYR A 96 -7.65 17.31 -12.43
CA TYR A 96 -7.17 18.05 -11.27
C TYR A 96 -7.60 17.38 -9.97
N ASP A 97 -6.76 17.51 -8.94
CA ASP A 97 -7.06 17.06 -7.59
C ASP A 97 -7.96 18.11 -6.90
N PRO A 98 -9.23 17.80 -6.57
CA PRO A 98 -10.12 18.73 -5.91
C PRO A 98 -9.72 19.05 -4.47
N ASN A 99 -8.82 18.27 -3.86
CA ASN A 99 -8.35 18.44 -2.48
C ASN A 99 -7.11 19.35 -2.37
N VAL A 100 -6.49 19.72 -3.50
CA VAL A 100 -5.33 20.61 -3.51
C VAL A 100 -5.78 22.03 -3.89
N PRO A 101 -5.53 23.05 -3.06
CA PRO A 101 -5.83 24.43 -3.40
C PRO A 101 -5.09 24.81 -4.69
N LEU A 102 -5.84 25.12 -5.74
CA LEU A 102 -5.26 25.54 -7.01
C LEU A 102 -4.70 26.95 -6.85
N SER A 103 -3.38 27.06 -6.72
CA SER A 103 -2.68 28.33 -6.62
C SER A 103 -2.92 29.25 -7.83
N ASN A 104 -3.29 28.68 -9.00
CA ASN A 104 -3.29 29.40 -10.28
C ASN A 104 -4.59 29.28 -11.09
N GLY A 105 -5.71 28.82 -10.51
CA GLY A 105 -7.02 28.79 -11.19
C GLY A 105 -7.12 27.91 -12.46
N LYS A 106 -6.14 27.04 -12.75
CA LYS A 106 -6.09 26.21 -13.97
C LYS A 106 -6.98 24.95 -13.88
N THR A 107 -8.28 25.12 -13.64
CA THR A 107 -9.29 24.06 -13.84
C THR A 107 -9.86 24.04 -15.25
N GLU A 108 -9.61 25.09 -16.05
CA GLU A 108 -10.26 25.27 -17.34
C GLU A 108 -9.94 24.09 -18.29
N GLY A 109 -10.97 23.37 -18.72
CA GLY A 109 -10.86 22.19 -19.58
C GLY A 109 -10.47 20.88 -18.87
N ARG A 110 -10.29 20.86 -17.54
CA ARG A 110 -9.91 19.66 -16.77
C ARG A 110 -11.08 19.10 -15.99
N LYS A 111 -11.08 17.78 -15.79
CA LYS A 111 -12.09 17.07 -14.98
C LYS A 111 -11.60 16.89 -13.54
N ALA A 112 -12.52 16.98 -12.58
CA ALA A 112 -12.22 16.63 -11.20
C ALA A 112 -11.96 15.13 -11.11
N ILE A 113 -10.91 14.73 -10.38
CA ILE A 113 -10.67 13.31 -10.09
C ILE A 113 -11.77 12.79 -9.16
N PRO A 114 -12.48 11.70 -9.52
CA PRO A 114 -13.45 11.07 -8.63
C PRO A 114 -12.73 10.18 -7.60
N PHE A 115 -12.11 10.82 -6.60
CA PHE A 115 -11.25 10.13 -5.62
C PHE A 115 -11.96 8.96 -4.93
N ASP A 116 -13.19 9.16 -4.44
CA ASP A 116 -13.93 8.16 -3.69
C ASP A 116 -14.20 6.91 -4.56
N ASP A 117 -14.74 7.10 -5.77
CA ASP A 117 -15.01 6.01 -6.71
C ASP A 117 -13.75 5.20 -7.04
N ILE A 118 -12.61 5.87 -7.23
CA ILE A 118 -11.33 5.21 -7.54
C ILE A 118 -10.83 4.45 -6.32
N LEU A 119 -10.85 5.07 -5.14
CA LEU A 119 -10.39 4.43 -3.91
C LEU A 119 -11.26 3.23 -3.57
N ASP A 120 -12.57 3.29 -3.77
CA ASP A 120 -13.47 2.16 -3.54
C ASP A 120 -13.23 1.04 -4.56
N ARG A 121 -13.09 1.35 -5.85
CA ARG A 121 -12.72 0.37 -6.88
C ARG A 121 -11.40 -0.35 -6.58
N GLU A 122 -10.36 0.39 -6.18
CA GLU A 122 -9.07 -0.21 -5.80
C GLU A 122 -9.18 -1.01 -4.50
N SER A 123 -9.95 -0.54 -3.52
CA SER A 123 -10.18 -1.23 -2.25
C SER A 123 -10.88 -2.57 -2.46
N GLU A 124 -11.97 -2.59 -3.23
CA GLU A 124 -12.70 -3.81 -3.58
C GLU A 124 -11.80 -4.84 -4.26
N MET A 125 -10.92 -4.39 -5.18
CA MET A 125 -9.94 -5.26 -5.81
C MET A 125 -8.97 -5.86 -4.78
N LEU A 126 -8.42 -5.03 -3.88
CA LEU A 126 -7.48 -5.49 -2.85
C LEU A 126 -8.13 -6.49 -1.89
N GLU A 127 -9.35 -6.20 -1.43
CA GLU A 127 -10.14 -7.07 -0.56
C GLU A 127 -10.42 -8.42 -1.23
N LYS A 128 -10.80 -8.43 -2.52
CA LYS A 128 -10.99 -9.64 -3.32
C LYS A 128 -9.70 -10.48 -3.47
N ILE A 129 -8.54 -9.88 -3.32
CA ILE A 129 -7.25 -10.58 -3.34
C ILE A 129 -6.91 -11.20 -1.97
N GLY A 130 -7.48 -10.68 -0.89
CA GLY A 130 -7.21 -11.10 0.49
C GLY A 130 -6.46 -10.07 1.33
N PHE A 131 -6.43 -8.81 0.88
CA PHE A 131 -5.98 -7.71 1.72
C PHE A 131 -7.11 -7.24 2.66
N VAL A 132 -6.72 -6.63 3.78
CA VAL A 132 -7.62 -5.94 4.70
C VAL A 132 -7.11 -4.52 4.93
N SER A 133 -8.05 -3.57 5.02
CA SER A 133 -7.74 -2.19 5.34
C SER A 133 -7.12 -2.08 6.72
N ILE A 134 -5.99 -1.40 6.80
CA ILE A 134 -5.31 -0.99 8.04
C ILE A 134 -5.29 0.53 8.18
N ASN A 135 -6.12 1.22 7.41
CA ASN A 135 -6.10 2.67 7.35
C ASN A 135 -6.51 3.35 8.66
N ASP A 136 -7.21 2.64 9.54
CA ASP A 136 -7.66 3.17 10.83
C ASP A 136 -6.48 3.50 11.76
N PHE A 137 -5.38 2.75 11.69
CA PHE A 137 -4.17 3.08 12.45
C PHE A 137 -3.11 3.81 11.62
N VAL A 138 -3.01 3.55 10.31
CA VAL A 138 -2.05 4.27 9.44
C VAL A 138 -2.47 5.73 9.19
N GLY A 139 -3.77 6.01 9.14
CA GLY A 139 -4.31 7.35 9.07
C GLY A 139 -4.08 8.09 7.75
N TYR A 140 -3.99 7.40 6.60
CA TYR A 140 -3.92 8.11 5.32
C TYR A 140 -5.24 8.84 5.02
N LYS A 141 -5.11 10.10 4.55
CA LYS A 141 -6.23 10.98 4.22
C LYS A 141 -6.68 10.88 2.77
N THR A 142 -5.75 10.62 1.85
CA THR A 142 -5.98 10.65 0.39
C THR A 142 -5.72 9.30 -0.29
N ARG A 143 -5.50 8.27 0.53
CA ARG A 143 -5.23 6.87 0.16
C ARG A 143 -5.80 5.99 1.26
N LYS A 144 -5.95 4.69 1.00
CA LYS A 144 -6.30 3.69 2.02
C LYS A 144 -5.17 2.67 2.13
N ALA A 145 -4.66 2.42 3.33
CA ALA A 145 -3.59 1.46 3.59
C ALA A 145 -4.16 0.02 3.73
N PHE A 146 -3.43 -0.96 3.22
CA PHE A 146 -3.84 -2.37 3.19
C PHE A 146 -2.70 -3.32 3.56
N ILE A 147 -3.04 -4.40 4.25
CA ILE A 147 -2.14 -5.51 4.58
C ILE A 147 -2.72 -6.82 4.05
N TYR A 148 -1.87 -7.71 3.53
CA TYR A 148 -2.29 -9.04 3.09
C TYR A 148 -2.42 -10.00 4.27
N LEU A 149 -3.50 -10.77 4.34
CA LEU A 149 -3.78 -11.68 5.46
C LEU A 149 -3.02 -13.02 5.41
N ASN A 150 -1.70 -12.96 5.30
CA ASN A 150 -0.86 -14.10 5.65
C ASN A 150 -0.68 -14.20 7.18
N ASP A 151 0.09 -15.18 7.65
CA ASP A 151 0.20 -15.44 9.09
C ASP A 151 0.73 -14.25 9.88
N ILE A 152 1.60 -13.43 9.28
CA ILE A 152 2.22 -12.27 9.94
C ILE A 152 1.34 -11.04 9.83
N GLY A 153 0.72 -10.83 8.66
CA GLY A 153 -0.26 -9.78 8.47
C GLY A 153 -1.43 -9.90 9.46
N LYS A 154 -1.84 -11.12 9.81
CA LYS A 154 -2.82 -11.36 10.88
C LYS A 154 -2.32 -10.94 12.26
N LYS A 155 -1.07 -11.26 12.62
CA LYS A 155 -0.48 -10.86 13.90
C LYS A 155 -0.41 -9.33 14.03
N VAL A 156 0.02 -8.64 12.96
CA VAL A 156 0.05 -7.18 12.90
C VAL A 156 -1.35 -6.59 13.05
N LEU A 157 -2.34 -7.12 12.33
CA LEU A 157 -3.72 -6.64 12.40
C LEU A 157 -4.31 -6.81 13.80
N THR A 158 -4.15 -7.98 14.43
CA THR A 158 -4.65 -8.23 15.79
C THR A 158 -4.05 -7.25 16.78
N PHE A 159 -2.74 -7.01 16.71
CA PHE A 159 -2.06 -6.07 17.60
C PHE A 159 -2.59 -4.64 17.44
N SER A 160 -2.93 -4.22 16.21
CA SER A 160 -3.41 -2.86 15.95
C SER A 160 -4.84 -2.55 16.41
N ILE A 161 -5.60 -3.57 16.84
CA ILE A 161 -6.99 -3.45 17.27
C ILE A 161 -7.12 -3.48 18.81
N ASP A 162 -6.10 -3.97 19.51
CA ASP A 162 -6.02 -4.05 20.98
C ASP A 162 -5.55 -2.73 21.62
#